data_AF-E4XGW8-F1
#
_entry.id   AF-E4XGW8-F1
#
_cell.length_a   1.000
_cell.length_b   1.000
_cell.length_c   1.000
_cell.angle_alpha   90.00
_cell.angle_beta   90.00
_cell.angle_gamma   90.00
#
_symmetry.space_group_name_H-M   'P 1'
#
loop_
_entity.id
_entity.type
_entity.pdbx_description
1 polymer ?
#
loop_
_entity_poly.entity_id
_entity_poly.type
_entity_poly.pdbx_seq_one_letter_code
_entity_poly.pdbx_strand_id
1 'polypeptide(L)'
;MLYVKVYRKFAGVILALSFDVNFPGFTVPLCHGDKWLVNKSPFIYGKHKIEYESRTYKKVVHLQYLTESTREILVYYIESQVPPGVAIEVRSYKLLEMPLKMKEALLNETLEKSDIAENERLLALDNMESRQARKEQFEIYRKPWNPSEYDWKRTEVSQRKRRLRTPNTKGNL
;
A
#
# COMPACT_ATOMS: atom_id res chain seq x y z
N MET A 1 2.96 24.41 4.55
CA MET A 1 1.80 23.75 3.89
C MET A 1 1.37 24.44 2.58
N LEU A 2 1.37 25.78 2.49
CA LEU A 2 0.94 26.52 1.29
C LEU A 2 1.71 26.13 0.01
N TYR A 3 3.04 26.04 0.08
CA TYR A 3 3.88 25.70 -1.09
C TYR A 3 3.52 24.37 -1.75
N VAL A 4 3.39 23.30 -0.96
CA VAL A 4 2.99 21.97 -1.48
C VAL A 4 1.58 22.02 -2.11
N LYS A 5 0.66 22.83 -1.59
CA LYS A 5 -0.68 23.00 -2.17
C LYS A 5 -0.65 23.77 -3.50
N VAL A 6 0.18 24.79 -3.61
CA VAL A 6 0.35 25.60 -4.84
C VAL A 6 1.04 24.77 -5.91
N TYR A 7 2.16 24.13 -5.58
CA TYR A 7 2.91 23.29 -6.49
C TYR A 7 2.08 22.10 -7.01
N ARG A 8 1.21 21.53 -6.17
CA ARG A 8 0.21 20.53 -6.58
C ARG A 8 -0.66 21.02 -7.75
N LYS A 9 -1.18 22.25 -7.65
CA LYS A 9 -2.04 22.81 -8.72
C LYS A 9 -1.25 23.00 -10.00
N PHE A 10 -0.05 23.55 -9.88
CA PHE A 10 0.85 23.78 -11.01
C PHE A 10 1.21 22.50 -11.77
N ALA A 11 1.68 21.48 -11.04
CA ALA A 11 2.06 20.20 -11.64
C ALA A 11 0.87 19.50 -12.32
N GLY A 12 -0.33 19.56 -11.73
CA GLY A 12 -1.54 18.99 -12.35
C GLY A 12 -1.92 19.68 -13.66
N VAL A 13 -1.75 21.00 -13.76
CA VAL A 13 -2.03 21.76 -15.00
C VAL A 13 -1.05 21.40 -16.11
N ILE A 14 0.25 21.34 -15.80
CA ILE A 14 1.28 20.99 -16.80
C ILE A 14 1.06 19.57 -17.34
N LEU A 15 0.82 18.60 -16.45
CA LEU A 15 0.65 17.20 -16.82
C LEU A 15 -0.56 16.99 -17.74
N ALA A 16 -1.68 17.65 -17.45
CA ALA A 16 -2.91 17.52 -18.22
C ALA A 16 -2.86 18.29 -19.55
N LEU A 17 -2.28 19.50 -19.57
CA LEU A 17 -2.39 20.40 -20.71
C LEU A 17 -1.27 20.21 -21.75
N SER A 18 -0.05 19.85 -21.31
CA SER A 18 1.12 19.87 -22.20
C SER A 18 1.48 18.50 -22.78
N PHE A 19 1.18 17.41 -22.09
CA PHE A 19 1.67 16.06 -22.46
C PHE A 19 0.57 15.01 -22.67
N ASP A 20 -0.71 15.37 -22.55
CA ASP A 20 -1.86 14.46 -22.67
C ASP A 20 -1.67 13.14 -21.90
N VAL A 21 -1.09 13.25 -20.70
CA VAL A 21 -0.80 12.09 -19.84
C VAL A 21 -2.00 11.81 -18.96
N ASN A 22 -2.39 10.54 -18.86
CA ASN A 22 -3.44 10.11 -17.94
C ASN A 22 -3.03 10.42 -16.48
N PHE A 23 -3.66 11.44 -15.91
CA PHE A 23 -3.40 11.95 -14.57
C PHE A 23 -4.60 11.65 -13.65
N PRO A 24 -4.55 10.58 -12.84
CA PRO A 24 -5.66 10.18 -11.97
C PRO A 24 -5.83 11.07 -10.73
N GLY A 25 -4.89 11.98 -10.47
CA GLY A 25 -4.91 12.86 -9.30
C GLY A 25 -3.70 12.69 -8.37
N PHE A 26 -3.76 13.39 -7.24
CA PHE A 26 -2.77 13.31 -6.18
C PHE A 26 -3.29 12.49 -5.00
N THR A 27 -2.55 11.47 -4.60
CA THR A 27 -2.76 10.77 -3.34
C THR A 27 -2.12 11.57 -2.20
N VAL A 28 -2.84 11.71 -1.10
CA VAL A 28 -2.37 12.41 0.11
C VAL A 28 -2.12 11.38 1.20
N PRO A 29 -0.87 10.91 1.37
CA PRO A 29 -0.54 10.07 2.53
C PRO A 29 -0.65 10.89 3.83
N LEU A 30 -0.69 10.18 4.95
CA LEU A 30 -0.71 10.79 6.28
C LEU A 30 0.53 11.66 6.49
N CYS A 31 0.35 12.81 7.16
CA CYS A 31 1.46 13.68 7.53
C CYS A 31 2.38 12.97 8.52
N HIS A 32 3.69 13.03 8.28
CA HIS A 32 4.68 12.54 9.23
C HIS A 32 5.08 13.70 10.14
N GLY A 33 5.00 13.48 11.45
CA GLY A 33 5.31 14.49 12.46
C GLY A 33 6.39 13.97 13.40
N ASP A 34 7.53 14.65 13.43
CA ASP A 34 8.62 14.36 14.35
C ASP A 34 8.58 15.36 15.50
N LYS A 35 8.64 14.87 16.74
CA LYS A 35 8.57 15.69 17.95
C LYS A 35 9.80 15.49 18.81
N TRP A 36 10.49 16.57 19.12
CA TRP A 36 11.67 16.55 19.97
C TRP A 36 11.45 17.42 21.21
N LEU A 37 11.92 16.93 22.35
CA LEU A 37 11.83 17.58 23.63
C LEU A 37 13.23 18.01 24.06
N VAL A 38 13.46 19.32 24.18
CA VAL A 38 14.75 19.88 24.58
C VAL A 38 14.58 20.61 25.91
N ASN A 39 15.59 20.58 26.77
CA ASN A 39 15.58 21.38 27.98
C ASN A 39 15.54 22.86 27.61
N LYS A 40 14.68 23.63 28.30
CA LYS A 40 14.52 25.06 28.00
C LYS A 40 15.78 25.88 28.29
N SER A 41 16.64 25.41 29.18
CA SER A 41 17.79 26.15 29.68
C SER A 41 19.06 25.30 29.64
N PRO A 42 20.24 25.92 29.41
CA PRO A 42 21.46 25.20 29.04
C PRO A 42 22.08 24.32 30.13
N PHE A 43 21.90 24.59 31.42
CA PHE A 43 22.71 23.98 32.48
C PHE A 43 22.02 22.87 33.30
N ILE A 44 20.96 23.14 34.09
CA ILE A 44 20.35 22.12 34.97
C ILE A 44 18.84 22.33 35.11
N TYR A 45 18.00 21.78 34.22
CA TYR A 45 16.54 21.83 34.39
C TYR A 45 15.84 20.64 33.70
N GLY A 46 15.37 19.66 34.48
CA GLY A 46 14.64 18.48 33.98
C GLY A 46 13.12 18.67 33.82
N LYS A 47 12.52 19.66 34.49
CA LYS A 47 11.06 19.91 34.51
C LYS A 47 10.58 20.85 33.39
N HIS A 48 11.38 21.84 33.01
CA HIS A 48 11.02 22.81 31.98
C HIS A 48 11.60 22.40 30.62
N LYS A 49 10.75 21.85 29.76
CA LYS A 49 11.10 21.42 28.40
C LYS A 49 10.38 22.25 27.35
N ILE A 50 10.98 22.37 26.18
CA ILE A 50 10.40 22.94 24.97
C ILE A 50 10.17 21.78 24.00
N GLU A 51 8.98 21.77 23.39
CA GLU A 51 8.64 20.85 22.30
C GLU A 51 8.87 21.53 20.96
N TYR A 52 9.67 20.88 20.12
CA TYR A 52 9.79 21.20 18.71
C TYR A 52 9.04 20.14 17.91
N GLU A 53 8.27 20.58 16.91
CA GLU A 53 7.57 19.69 16.00
C GLU A 53 7.95 20.03 14.55
N SER A 54 8.42 19.03 13.82
CA SER A 54 8.59 19.10 12.37
C SER A 54 7.47 18.31 11.70
N ARG A 55 6.72 18.94 10.78
CA ARG A 55 5.64 18.29 10.02
C ARG A 55 5.98 18.18 8.55
N THR A 56 6.10 16.95 8.06
CA THR A 56 6.33 16.65 6.65
C THR A 56 5.00 16.31 5.96
N TYR A 57 4.58 17.17 5.05
CA TYR A 57 3.40 16.95 4.21
C TYR A 57 3.83 16.40 2.85
N LYS A 58 3.45 15.16 2.57
CA LYS A 58 3.76 14.50 1.29
C LYS A 58 2.55 14.56 0.35
N LYS A 59 2.82 14.60 -0.94
CA LYS A 59 1.84 14.44 -2.02
C LYS A 59 2.46 13.51 -3.05
N VAL A 60 1.69 12.51 -3.47
CA VAL A 60 2.17 11.50 -4.41
C VAL A 60 1.32 11.57 -5.67
N VAL A 61 1.98 11.57 -6.82
CA VAL A 61 1.33 11.40 -8.12
C VAL A 61 1.71 10.02 -8.64
N HIS A 62 0.72 9.31 -9.16
CA HIS A 62 0.95 8.08 -9.91
C HIS A 62 0.72 8.37 -11.39
N LEU A 63 1.80 8.42 -12.16
CA LEU A 63 1.75 8.49 -13.61
C LEU A 63 1.89 7.07 -14.16
N GLN A 64 0.98 6.69 -15.07
CA GLN A 64 0.96 5.36 -15.69
C GLN A 64 1.26 5.47 -17.18
N TYR A 65 1.89 4.43 -17.74
CA TYR A 65 2.14 4.29 -19.18
C TYR A 65 2.97 5.43 -19.80
N LEU A 66 4.09 5.79 -19.17
CA LEU A 66 5.04 6.74 -19.75
C LEU A 66 6.13 6.02 -20.54
N THR A 67 6.48 6.58 -21.69
CA THR A 67 7.72 6.26 -22.40
C THR A 67 8.92 6.90 -21.68
N GLU A 68 10.12 6.40 -21.95
CA GLU A 68 11.34 6.91 -21.29
C GLU A 68 11.61 8.39 -21.63
N SER A 69 11.43 8.78 -22.89
CA SER A 69 11.64 10.15 -23.36
C SER A 69 10.65 11.14 -22.73
N THR A 70 9.36 10.80 -22.70
CA THR A 70 8.33 11.65 -22.08
C THR A 70 8.55 11.80 -20.57
N ARG A 71 8.93 10.71 -19.88
CA ARG A 71 9.29 10.74 -18.46
C ARG A 71 10.44 11.70 -18.19
N GLU A 72 11.51 11.64 -18.95
CA GLU A 72 12.69 12.48 -18.75
C GLU A 72 12.36 13.96 -18.89
N ILE A 73 11.61 14.32 -19.93
CA ILE A 73 11.18 15.69 -20.15
C ILE A 73 10.26 16.16 -19.00
N LEU A 74 9.32 15.32 -18.56
CA LEU A 74 8.42 15.66 -17.47
C LEU A 74 9.14 15.88 -16.15
N VAL A 75 10.06 14.98 -15.79
CA VAL A 75 10.86 15.11 -14.57
C VAL A 75 11.66 16.42 -14.61
N TYR A 76 12.28 16.73 -15.75
CA TYR A 76 13.00 17.98 -15.95
C TYR A 76 12.12 19.22 -15.73
N TYR A 77 10.93 19.27 -16.35
CA TYR A 77 10.00 20.40 -16.18
C TYR A 77 9.49 20.55 -14.74
N ILE A 78 9.21 19.43 -14.08
CA ILE A 78 8.74 19.39 -12.69
C ILE A 78 9.85 19.89 -11.76
N GLU A 79 11.05 19.32 -11.85
CA GLU A 79 12.19 19.66 -11.00
C GLU A 79 12.63 21.13 -11.15
N SER A 80 12.53 21.68 -12.35
CA SER A 80 12.87 23.09 -12.62
C SER A 80 11.98 24.09 -11.89
N GLN A 81 10.79 23.67 -11.43
CA GLN A 81 9.77 24.54 -10.85
C GLN A 81 9.57 24.33 -9.34
N VAL A 82 10.48 23.61 -8.69
CA VAL A 82 10.37 23.26 -7.27
C VAL A 82 10.69 24.47 -6.38
N PRO A 83 9.78 24.89 -5.49
CA PRO A 83 10.04 25.99 -4.57
C PRO A 83 11.00 25.57 -3.43
N PRO A 84 11.68 26.54 -2.78
CA PRO A 84 12.57 26.25 -1.67
C PRO A 84 11.81 25.59 -0.50
N GLY A 85 12.42 24.58 0.11
CA GLY A 85 11.82 23.81 1.20
C GLY A 85 10.82 22.74 0.75
N VAL A 86 10.71 22.47 -0.56
CA VAL A 86 10.04 21.28 -1.10
C VAL A 86 11.09 20.35 -1.69
N ALA A 87 10.99 19.06 -1.35
CA ALA A 87 11.81 18.00 -1.93
C ALA A 87 10.95 17.12 -2.83
N ILE A 88 11.54 16.63 -3.92
CA ILE A 88 10.91 15.69 -4.85
C ILE A 88 11.65 14.36 -4.79
N GLU A 89 10.89 13.28 -4.76
CA GLU A 89 11.38 11.92 -4.91
C GLU A 89 10.69 11.31 -6.13
N VAL A 90 11.48 10.96 -7.16
CA VAL A 90 10.97 10.31 -8.37
C VAL A 90 11.27 8.82 -8.30
N ARG A 91 10.20 8.01 -8.29
CA ARG A 91 10.31 6.55 -8.39
C ARG A 91 9.87 6.12 -9.78
N SER A 92 10.80 5.54 -10.54
CA SER A 92 10.51 5.01 -11.86
C SER A 92 10.48 3.49 -11.83
N TYR A 93 9.50 2.94 -12.56
CA TYR A 93 9.33 1.51 -12.75
C TYR A 93 9.41 1.24 -14.25
N LYS A 94 10.27 0.31 -14.66
CA LYS A 94 10.39 -0.11 -16.05
C LYS A 94 9.56 -1.37 -16.27
N LEU A 95 8.78 -1.39 -17.34
CA LEU A 95 8.16 -2.60 -17.82
C LEU A 95 9.24 -3.38 -18.58
N LEU A 96 9.62 -4.54 -18.05
CA LEU A 96 10.59 -5.44 -18.65
C LEU A 96 9.88 -6.74 -18.99
N GLU A 97 10.29 -7.34 -20.11
CA GLU A 97 9.92 -8.71 -20.38
C GLU A 97 10.57 -9.65 -19.36
N MET A 98 9.93 -10.79 -19.16
CA MET A 98 10.46 -11.83 -18.30
C MET A 98 11.84 -12.28 -18.82
N PRO A 99 12.86 -12.46 -17.96
CA PRO A 99 14.18 -12.91 -18.40
C PRO A 99 14.12 -14.26 -19.11
N LEU A 100 14.88 -14.40 -20.21
CA LEU A 100 14.86 -15.60 -21.06
C LEU A 100 15.09 -16.90 -20.29
N LYS A 101 16.12 -16.93 -19.43
CA LYS A 101 16.43 -18.11 -18.59
C LYS A 101 15.27 -18.52 -17.69
N MET A 102 14.54 -17.54 -17.17
CA MET A 102 13.41 -17.80 -16.29
C MET A 102 12.21 -18.31 -17.12
N LYS A 103 12.02 -17.81 -18.34
CA LYS A 103 11.02 -18.32 -19.29
C LYS A 103 11.32 -19.76 -19.72
N GLU A 104 12.58 -20.07 -20.03
CA GLU A 104 13.04 -21.42 -20.37
C GLU A 104 12.86 -22.39 -19.20
N ALA A 105 13.20 -21.98 -17.98
CA ALA A 105 12.99 -22.78 -16.77
C ALA A 105 11.50 -23.13 -16.57
N LEU A 106 10.59 -22.15 -16.69
CA LEU A 106 9.15 -22.42 -16.59
C LEU A 106 8.67 -23.37 -17.68
N LEU A 107 9.15 -23.23 -18.92
CA LEU A 107 8.79 -24.13 -20.02
C LEU A 107 9.28 -25.57 -19.79
N ASN A 108 10.48 -25.72 -19.20
CA ASN A 108 11.06 -27.02 -18.90
C ASN A 108 10.40 -27.68 -17.67
N GLU A 109 10.05 -26.91 -16.64
CA GLU A 109 9.28 -27.39 -15.47
C GLU A 109 7.90 -27.92 -15.89
N THR A 110 7.30 -27.38 -16.94
CA THR A 110 5.99 -27.84 -17.43
C THR A 110 5.99 -29.17 -18.19
N LEU A 111 7.11 -29.91 -18.29
CA LEU A 111 7.22 -31.09 -19.17
C LEU A 111 7.77 -32.39 -18.52
N GLU A 112 7.72 -32.54 -17.21
CA GLU A 112 7.89 -33.87 -16.58
C GLU A 112 6.54 -34.63 -16.64
N LYS A 113 6.51 -35.81 -17.31
CA LYS A 113 5.27 -36.61 -17.50
C LYS A 113 4.61 -37.03 -16.18
N SER A 114 5.38 -37.10 -15.09
CA SER A 114 4.89 -37.39 -13.73
C SER A 114 3.95 -36.30 -13.23
N ASP A 115 4.28 -35.04 -13.49
CA ASP A 115 3.63 -33.88 -12.89
C ASP A 115 2.29 -33.61 -13.58
N ILE A 116 2.18 -33.94 -14.86
CA ILE A 116 0.94 -33.90 -15.64
C ILE A 116 -0.10 -34.88 -15.04
N ALA A 117 0.31 -36.11 -14.77
CA ALA A 117 -0.57 -37.14 -14.19
C ALA A 117 -1.00 -36.79 -12.74
N GLU A 118 -0.10 -36.20 -11.95
CA GLU A 118 -0.42 -35.76 -10.60
C GLU A 118 -1.37 -34.53 -10.62
N ASN A 119 -1.18 -33.61 -11.57
CA ASN A 119 -2.10 -32.49 -11.79
C ASN A 119 -3.50 -32.96 -12.21
N GLU A 120 -3.59 -33.95 -13.09
CA GLU A 120 -4.86 -34.58 -13.49
C GLU A 120 -5.56 -35.26 -12.30
N ARG A 121 -4.81 -35.96 -11.44
CA ARG A 121 -5.33 -36.53 -10.19
C ARG A 121 -5.84 -35.45 -9.23
N LEU A 122 -5.07 -34.38 -9.03
CA LEU A 122 -5.46 -33.27 -8.17
C LEU A 122 -6.70 -32.55 -8.70
N LEU A 123 -6.80 -32.36 -10.03
CA LEU A 123 -7.99 -31.81 -10.69
C LEU A 123 -9.22 -32.71 -10.52
N ALA A 124 -9.03 -34.04 -10.55
CA ALA A 124 -10.11 -35.00 -10.32
C ALA A 124 -10.58 -35.03 -8.84
N LEU A 125 -9.68 -34.73 -7.89
CA LEU A 125 -10.00 -34.57 -6.47
C LEU A 125 -10.56 -33.18 -6.12
N ASP A 126 -10.48 -32.22 -7.04
CA ASP A 126 -10.91 -30.84 -6.83
C ASP A 126 -12.44 -30.73 -6.91
N ASN A 127 -13.12 -31.12 -5.83
CA ASN A 127 -14.57 -30.98 -5.71
C ASN A 127 -14.99 -29.49 -5.75
N MET A 128 -16.11 -29.19 -6.39
CA MET A 128 -16.62 -27.81 -6.52
C MET A 128 -16.84 -27.11 -5.17
N GLU A 129 -17.19 -27.87 -4.13
CA GLU A 129 -17.43 -27.37 -2.76
C GLU A 129 -16.15 -26.91 -2.05
N SER A 130 -15.01 -27.61 -2.23
CA SER A 130 -13.73 -27.19 -1.65
C SER A 130 -13.19 -25.91 -2.29
N ARG A 131 -13.49 -25.69 -3.59
CA ARG A 131 -13.15 -24.45 -4.30
C ARG A 131 -13.96 -23.26 -3.80
N GLN A 132 -15.26 -23.42 -3.58
CA GLN A 132 -16.12 -22.37 -3.01
C GLN A 132 -15.67 -21.99 -1.60
N ALA A 133 -15.44 -22.97 -0.71
CA ALA A 133 -14.98 -22.72 0.66
C ALA A 133 -13.61 -22.02 0.72
N ARG A 134 -12.69 -22.39 -0.17
CA ARG A 134 -11.34 -21.79 -0.24
C ARG A 134 -11.37 -20.37 -0.84
N LYS A 135 -12.25 -20.11 -1.83
CA LYS A 135 -12.52 -18.76 -2.37
C LYS A 135 -13.07 -17.84 -1.29
N GLU A 136 -14.07 -18.31 -0.54
CA GLU A 136 -14.67 -17.57 0.58
C GLU A 136 -13.62 -17.28 1.68
N GLN A 137 -12.75 -18.24 1.99
CA GLN A 137 -11.61 -18.04 2.91
C GLN A 137 -10.63 -16.98 2.39
N PHE A 138 -10.21 -17.05 1.13
CA PHE A 138 -9.30 -16.06 0.55
C PHE A 138 -9.94 -14.69 0.35
N GLU A 139 -11.25 -14.61 0.11
CA GLU A 139 -12.01 -13.36 0.06
C GLU A 139 -12.14 -12.69 1.44
N ILE A 140 -12.12 -13.47 2.54
CA ILE A 140 -11.98 -12.94 3.90
C ILE A 140 -10.61 -12.26 4.08
N TYR A 141 -9.55 -12.77 3.46
CA TYR A 141 -8.19 -12.22 3.56
C TYR A 141 -7.86 -11.13 2.52
N ARG A 142 -8.58 -11.06 1.39
CA ARG A 142 -8.37 -10.06 0.31
C ARG A 142 -9.06 -8.72 0.54
N LYS A 143 -9.99 -8.60 1.49
CA LYS A 143 -10.65 -7.32 1.78
C LYS A 143 -9.59 -6.33 2.32
N PRO A 144 -9.41 -5.14 1.71
CA PRO A 144 -8.53 -4.13 2.27
C PRO A 144 -9.00 -3.82 3.69
N TRP A 145 -8.05 -3.51 4.58
CA TRP A 145 -8.27 -3.22 6.00
C TRP A 145 -9.20 -1.99 6.17
N ASN A 146 -10.50 -2.20 6.00
CA ASN A 146 -11.60 -1.29 6.33
C ASN A 146 -12.92 -2.07 6.33
N PRO A 147 -13.30 -2.74 7.43
CA PRO A 147 -14.58 -3.45 7.51
C PRO A 147 -15.75 -2.46 7.45
N SER A 148 -16.86 -2.85 6.80
CA SER A 148 -18.07 -2.03 6.70
C SER A 148 -18.90 -2.13 7.99
N GLU A 149 -19.75 -1.13 8.30
CA GLU A 149 -20.61 -1.08 9.51
C GLU A 149 -21.45 -2.37 9.71
N TYR A 150 -21.75 -3.08 8.62
CA TYR A 150 -22.47 -4.35 8.60
C TYR A 150 -21.66 -5.54 9.17
N ASP A 151 -20.33 -5.49 9.14
CA ASP A 151 -19.44 -6.56 9.61
C ASP A 151 -19.31 -6.60 11.14
N TRP A 152 -19.41 -5.46 11.85
CA TRP A 152 -19.39 -5.42 13.32
C TRP A 152 -20.50 -6.26 13.96
N LYS A 153 -21.69 -6.28 13.34
CA LYS A 153 -22.84 -7.06 13.83
C LYS A 153 -22.62 -8.58 13.72
N ARG A 154 -21.73 -9.06 12.83
CA ARG A 154 -21.37 -10.49 12.70
C ARG A 154 -20.26 -10.91 13.67
N THR A 155 -19.29 -10.03 13.94
CA THR A 155 -18.25 -10.28 14.95
C THR A 155 -18.84 -10.37 16.36
N GLU A 156 -19.92 -9.62 16.64
CA GLU A 156 -20.66 -9.75 17.91
C GLU A 156 -21.31 -11.13 18.10
N VAL A 157 -21.83 -11.76 17.03
CA VAL A 157 -22.38 -13.12 17.08
C VAL A 157 -21.29 -14.16 17.36
N SER A 158 -20.09 -13.95 16.81
CA SER A 158 -18.87 -14.74 17.10
C SER A 158 -18.41 -14.59 18.56
N GLN A 159 -18.40 -13.36 19.09
CA GLN A 159 -18.06 -13.07 20.49
C GLN A 159 -19.13 -13.62 21.47
N ARG A 160 -20.42 -13.61 21.10
CA ARG A 160 -21.52 -14.24 21.88
C ARG A 160 -21.34 -15.76 22.01
N LYS A 161 -20.93 -16.45 20.95
CA LYS A 161 -20.63 -17.89 20.99
C LYS A 161 -19.40 -18.23 21.84
N ARG A 162 -18.42 -17.32 21.94
CA ARG A 162 -17.25 -17.51 22.82
C ARG A 162 -17.56 -17.31 24.31
N ARG A 163 -18.43 -16.35 24.66
CA ARG A 163 -18.88 -16.17 26.06
C ARG A 163 -19.74 -17.34 26.58
N LEU A 164 -20.46 -18.04 25.70
CA LEU A 164 -21.20 -19.26 26.06
C LEU A 164 -20.28 -20.50 26.21
N ARG A 165 -19.00 -20.40 25.84
CA ARG A 165 -18.00 -21.49 25.91
C ARG A 165 -16.96 -21.31 27.03
N THR A 166 -17.09 -20.32 27.91
CA THR A 166 -16.32 -20.34 29.17
C THR A 166 -16.87 -21.47 30.04
N PRO A 167 -16.04 -22.41 30.52
CA PRO A 167 -16.49 -23.37 31.53
C PRO A 167 -16.95 -22.59 32.77
N ASN A 168 -18.13 -22.95 33.28
CA ASN A 168 -18.64 -22.45 34.54
C ASN A 168 -17.72 -22.95 35.67
N THR A 169 -16.76 -22.14 36.11
CA THR A 169 -16.05 -22.38 37.36
C THR A 169 -16.98 -22.06 38.53
N LYS A 170 -17.89 -22.99 38.80
CA LYS A 170 -18.53 -23.20 40.09
C LYS A 170 -18.29 -24.65 40.50
N GLY A 171 -17.59 -24.85 41.60
CA GLY A 171 -17.34 -26.17 42.18
C GLY A 171 -16.37 -26.11 43.35
N ASN A 172 -16.91 -25.73 44.52
CA ASN A 172 -16.53 -26.08 45.88
C ASN A 172 -15.30 -26.99 46.10
N LEU A 173 -14.35 -26.49 46.89
CA LEU A 173 -13.78 -27.10 48.11
C LEU A 173 -13.18 -25.98 48.97
#